data_AF-A0A7K3IZF0-F1
#
_entry.id   AF-A0A7K3IZF0-F1
#
_cell.length_a   1.000
_cell.length_b   1.000
_cell.length_c   1.000
_cell.angle_alpha   90.00
_cell.angle_beta   90.00
_cell.angle_gamma   90.00
#
_symmetry.space_group_name_H-M   'P 1'
#
loop_
_entity.id
_entity.type
_entity.pdbx_description
1 polymer ?
#
loop_
_entity_poly.entity_id
_entity_poly.type
_entity_poly.pdbx_seq_one_letter_code
_entity_poly.pdbx_strand_id
1 'polypeptide(L)'
;MKKLNLIITTLITVSILFSCKSEQEKMENRMKKFITEFEAKSIPLYREQAITSWNANISGTDEDLALSEKASFEYTKIFTDTEAFNELKEIKESGALQDPLLVRQLEVLYDAYLGNQVDTGLIAAKLRMETAINKKYLNFRANVNGKEFSDNQVDDVLRNSKNTAELKTVWESHKQIGPVVAQDIIALVKQRNLIARKLGFGNYHEMSLKLSGQEPDEVTAVFDELDNLTSENYKSLKKDIDAYFARIYRVKPEDLGPWHYQNRYFQEAPEIYPVDLDKYYEKQDPVRLAAAFYDGIGLNVDAILAKSDLYEKPGK
;
A
#
# COMPACT_ATOMS: atom_id res chain seq x y z
N MET A 1 62.89 17.21 19.43
CA MET A 1 61.78 17.48 18.48
C MET A 1 60.98 16.22 18.11
N LYS A 2 61.58 15.15 17.56
CA LYS A 2 60.83 13.94 17.16
C LYS A 2 60.00 13.26 18.26
N LYS A 3 60.51 13.16 19.51
CA LYS A 3 59.76 12.58 20.65
C LYS A 3 58.61 13.47 21.15
N LEU A 4 58.77 14.80 21.08
CA LEU A 4 57.72 15.75 21.48
C LEU A 4 56.58 15.77 20.47
N ASN A 5 56.91 15.72 19.16
CA ASN A 5 55.92 15.58 18.11
C ASN A 5 55.15 14.26 18.24
N LEU A 6 55.82 13.14 18.53
CA LEU A 6 55.14 11.85 18.73
C LEU A 6 54.14 11.90 19.90
N ILE A 7 54.52 12.48 21.05
CA ILE A 7 53.63 12.61 22.22
C ILE A 7 52.43 13.52 21.91
N ILE A 8 52.65 14.63 21.22
CA ILE A 8 51.57 15.55 20.81
C ILE A 8 50.62 14.86 19.83
N THR A 9 51.15 14.13 18.84
CA THR A 9 50.32 13.36 17.90
C THR A 9 49.53 12.28 18.63
N THR A 10 50.14 11.54 19.57
CA THR A 10 49.44 10.53 20.38
C THR A 10 48.36 11.15 21.28
N LEU A 11 48.62 12.28 21.94
CA LEU A 11 47.63 12.99 22.75
C LEU A 11 46.43 13.45 21.91
N ILE A 12 46.69 14.04 20.73
CA ILE A 12 45.65 14.50 19.82
C ILE A 12 44.79 13.32 19.34
N THR A 13 45.39 12.20 18.96
CA THR A 13 44.62 11.00 18.57
C THR A 13 43.78 10.43 19.70
N VAL A 14 44.28 10.40 20.94
CA VAL A 14 43.53 9.89 22.10
C VAL A 14 42.36 10.82 22.44
N SER A 15 42.54 12.14 22.38
CA SER A 15 41.47 13.12 22.59
C SER A 15 40.37 13.04 21.53
N ILE A 16 40.74 12.82 20.26
CA ILE A 16 39.79 12.63 19.15
C ILE A 16 38.98 11.34 19.36
N LEU A 17 39.64 10.23 19.71
CA LEU A 17 38.95 8.95 19.94
C LEU A 17 37.97 8.99 21.11
N PHE A 18 38.33 9.67 22.21
CA PHE A 18 37.42 9.86 23.35
C PHE A 18 36.22 10.75 22.99
N SER A 19 36.45 11.83 22.23
CA SER A 19 35.38 12.74 21.79
C SER A 19 34.40 12.07 20.83
N CYS A 20 34.87 11.21 19.93
CA CYS A 20 34.00 10.44 19.03
C CYS A 20 33.13 9.45 19.80
N LYS A 21 33.70 8.74 20.78
CA LYS A 21 32.95 7.78 21.60
C LYS A 21 31.87 8.47 22.45
N SER A 22 32.15 9.66 22.99
CA SER A 22 31.16 10.42 23.76
C SER A 22 30.02 10.97 22.92
N GLU A 23 30.29 11.41 21.68
CA GLU A 23 29.22 11.88 20.78
C GLU A 23 28.37 10.72 20.24
N GLN A 24 28.96 9.56 19.95
CA GLN A 24 28.22 8.35 19.61
C GLN A 24 27.23 7.97 20.72
N GLU A 25 27.72 7.80 21.95
CA GLU A 25 26.88 7.41 23.10
C GLU A 25 25.74 8.40 23.34
N LYS A 26 26.02 9.70 23.19
CA LYS A 26 25.03 10.76 23.29
C LYS A 26 23.94 10.66 22.21
N MET A 27 24.30 10.44 20.93
CA MET A 27 23.31 10.31 19.86
C MET A 27 22.50 9.00 19.98
N GLU A 28 23.12 7.89 20.38
CA GLU A 28 22.41 6.64 20.65
C GLU A 28 21.39 6.80 21.79
N ASN A 29 21.76 7.49 22.87
CA ASN A 29 20.85 7.76 23.98
C ASN A 29 19.71 8.70 23.60
N ARG A 30 19.98 9.74 22.79
CA ARG A 30 18.93 10.59 22.21
C ARG A 30 17.96 9.78 21.36
N MET A 31 18.47 8.93 20.48
CA MET A 31 17.63 8.10 19.60
C MET A 31 16.75 7.13 20.40
N LYS A 32 17.31 6.42 21.39
CA LYS A 32 16.54 5.52 22.27
C LYS A 32 15.45 6.25 23.03
N LYS A 33 15.75 7.46 23.52
CA LYS A 33 14.77 8.32 24.18
C LYS A 33 13.65 8.73 23.22
N PHE A 34 14.00 9.20 22.03
CA PHE A 34 13.04 9.55 20.98
C PHE A 34 12.10 8.38 20.66
N ILE A 35 12.65 7.17 20.45
CA ILE A 35 11.85 5.96 20.17
C ILE A 35 10.88 5.68 21.31
N THR A 36 11.35 5.73 22.56
CA THR A 36 10.51 5.46 23.74
C THR A 36 9.35 6.45 23.83
N GLU A 37 9.61 7.75 23.61
CA GLU A 37 8.57 8.80 23.64
C GLU A 37 7.61 8.69 22.45
N PHE A 38 8.13 8.39 21.26
CA PHE A 38 7.34 8.12 20.07
C PHE A 38 6.44 6.91 20.26
N GLU A 39 6.94 5.79 20.77
CA GLU A 39 6.17 4.57 21.03
C GLU A 39 5.06 4.81 22.06
N ALA A 40 5.37 5.50 23.16
CA ALA A 40 4.38 5.83 24.18
C ALA A 40 3.19 6.64 23.62
N LYS A 41 3.42 7.47 22.61
CA LYS A 41 2.38 8.25 21.91
C LYS A 41 1.72 7.47 20.77
N SER A 42 2.51 6.80 19.94
CA SER A 42 2.07 6.21 18.67
C SER A 42 1.35 4.88 18.84
N ILE A 43 1.78 4.01 19.76
CA ILE A 43 1.18 2.70 20.00
C ILE A 43 -0.32 2.81 20.34
N PRO A 44 -0.76 3.62 21.33
CA PRO A 44 -2.19 3.72 21.64
C PRO A 44 -3.00 4.31 20.49
N LEU A 45 -2.47 5.32 19.78
CA LEU A 45 -3.15 5.95 18.64
C LEU A 45 -3.27 5.00 17.44
N TYR A 46 -2.21 4.24 17.14
CA TYR A 46 -2.21 3.24 16.08
C TYR A 46 -3.20 2.12 16.39
N ARG A 47 -3.24 1.65 17.65
CA ARG A 47 -4.21 0.64 18.09
C ARG A 47 -5.65 1.14 17.91
N GLU A 48 -5.94 2.37 18.31
CA GLU A 48 -7.27 2.96 18.15
C GLU A 48 -7.65 3.08 16.67
N GLN A 49 -6.73 3.58 15.83
CA GLN A 49 -6.93 3.63 14.38
C GLN A 49 -7.23 2.25 13.79
N ALA A 50 -6.46 1.23 14.17
CA ALA A 50 -6.64 -0.14 13.66
C ALA A 50 -8.00 -0.73 14.07
N ILE A 51 -8.41 -0.54 15.34
CA ILE A 51 -9.69 -1.07 15.85
C ILE A 51 -10.88 -0.34 15.22
N THR A 52 -10.83 0.99 15.12
CA THR A 52 -11.92 1.77 14.52
C THR A 52 -12.04 1.50 13.03
N SER A 53 -10.92 1.35 12.31
CA SER A 53 -10.90 0.91 10.92
C SER A 53 -11.50 -0.48 10.76
N TRP A 54 -11.13 -1.44 11.63
CA TRP A 54 -11.73 -2.77 11.63
C TRP A 54 -13.25 -2.71 11.81
N ASN A 55 -13.73 -1.98 12.82
CA ASN A 55 -15.16 -1.82 13.10
C ASN A 55 -15.92 -1.22 11.91
N ALA A 56 -15.38 -0.16 11.29
CA ALA A 56 -15.97 0.44 10.09
C ALA A 56 -16.02 -0.54 8.90
N ASN A 57 -15.02 -1.40 8.77
CA ASN A 57 -14.97 -2.42 7.73
C ASN A 57 -15.96 -3.56 7.94
N ILE A 58 -16.31 -3.92 9.19
CA ILE A 58 -17.29 -4.98 9.47
C ILE A 58 -18.73 -4.48 9.59
N SER A 59 -18.95 -3.20 9.95
CA SER A 59 -20.30 -2.65 10.17
C SER A 59 -20.82 -1.84 9.00
N GLY A 60 -19.94 -1.03 8.36
CA GLY A 60 -20.32 -0.11 7.28
C GLY A 60 -21.17 1.08 7.71
N THR A 61 -21.33 1.33 9.02
CA THR A 61 -22.16 2.43 9.51
C THR A 61 -21.45 3.79 9.33
N ASP A 62 -22.22 4.85 9.10
CA ASP A 62 -21.67 6.22 9.03
C ASP A 62 -20.95 6.63 10.32
N GLU A 63 -21.41 6.14 11.47
CA GLU A 63 -20.81 6.40 12.77
C GLU A 63 -19.41 5.76 12.90
N ASP A 64 -19.28 4.47 12.58
CA ASP A 64 -17.99 3.79 12.62
C ASP A 64 -17.00 4.35 11.58
N LEU A 65 -17.50 4.72 10.39
CA LEU A 65 -16.69 5.40 9.37
C LEU A 65 -16.14 6.74 9.89
N ALA A 66 -16.96 7.54 10.57
CA ALA A 66 -16.53 8.81 11.15
C ALA A 66 -15.51 8.62 12.30
N LEU A 67 -15.70 7.59 13.13
CA LEU A 67 -14.74 7.23 14.18
C LEU A 67 -13.38 6.81 13.58
N SER A 68 -13.41 5.97 12.55
CA SER A 68 -12.21 5.54 11.81
C SER A 68 -11.48 6.72 11.16
N GLU A 69 -12.19 7.65 10.53
CA GLU A 69 -11.59 8.83 9.92
C GLU A 69 -10.90 9.70 10.97
N LYS A 70 -11.58 9.96 12.10
CA LYS A 70 -11.02 10.73 13.22
C LYS A 70 -9.76 10.07 13.79
N ALA A 71 -9.79 8.77 14.06
CA ALA A 71 -8.64 8.06 14.63
C ALA A 71 -7.44 8.05 13.66
N SER A 72 -7.70 7.87 12.36
CA SER A 72 -6.65 7.95 11.33
C SER A 72 -6.00 9.33 11.26
N PHE A 73 -6.79 10.40 11.38
CA PHE A 73 -6.28 11.76 11.42
C PHE A 73 -5.39 12.02 12.65
N GLU A 74 -5.83 11.61 13.85
CA GLU A 74 -5.07 11.79 15.09
C GLU A 74 -3.73 11.03 15.07
N TYR A 75 -3.71 9.80 14.53
CA TYR A 75 -2.46 9.07 14.34
C TYR A 75 -1.53 9.76 13.34
N THR A 76 -2.06 10.19 12.19
CA THR A 76 -1.27 10.85 11.12
C THR A 76 -0.64 12.16 11.61
N LYS A 77 -1.32 12.89 12.50
CA LYS A 77 -0.84 14.16 13.06
C LYS A 77 0.49 14.04 13.81
N ILE A 78 0.84 12.86 14.33
CA ILE A 78 2.14 12.60 14.96
C ILE A 78 3.29 13.02 14.05
N PHE A 79 3.16 12.72 12.76
CA PHE A 79 4.23 12.92 11.77
C PHE A 79 4.34 14.36 11.26
N THR A 80 3.40 15.25 11.62
CA THR A 80 3.45 16.68 11.27
C THR A 80 4.27 17.51 12.25
N ASP A 81 4.76 16.89 13.34
CA ASP A 81 5.52 17.57 14.39
C ASP A 81 6.93 17.93 13.89
N THR A 82 7.13 19.23 13.67
CA THR A 82 8.40 19.78 13.16
C THR A 82 9.52 19.71 14.19
N GLU A 83 9.22 19.80 15.49
CA GLU A 83 10.24 19.70 16.54
C GLU A 83 10.79 18.28 16.60
N ALA A 84 9.91 17.28 16.57
CA ALA A 84 10.30 15.88 16.50
C ALA A 84 11.10 15.56 15.24
N PHE A 85 10.70 16.10 14.08
CA PHE A 85 11.46 15.93 12.84
C PHE A 85 12.86 16.56 12.91
N ASN A 86 12.98 17.75 13.49
CA ASN A 86 14.27 18.42 13.66
C ASN A 86 15.21 17.60 14.56
N GLU A 87 14.71 16.97 15.63
CA GLU A 87 15.52 16.08 16.45
C GLU A 87 16.04 14.87 15.64
N LEU A 88 15.17 14.19 14.88
CA LEU A 88 15.59 13.09 14.00
C LEU A 88 16.63 13.56 12.98
N LYS A 89 16.43 14.75 12.41
CA LYS A 89 17.36 15.36 11.45
C LYS A 89 18.73 15.61 12.08
N GLU A 90 18.79 16.19 13.27
CA GLU A 90 20.06 16.42 13.99
C GLU A 90 20.79 15.11 14.29
N ILE A 91 20.06 14.08 14.75
CA ILE A 91 20.65 12.76 15.01
C ILE A 91 21.22 12.18 13.71
N LYS A 92 20.49 12.28 12.60
CA LYS A 92 20.92 11.78 11.28
C LYS A 92 22.14 12.53 10.75
N GLU A 93 22.13 13.86 10.78
CA GLU A 93 23.22 14.71 10.28
C GLU A 93 24.49 14.62 11.13
N SER A 94 24.40 14.18 12.39
CA SER A 94 25.57 13.96 13.24
C SER A 94 26.54 12.91 12.70
N GLY A 95 26.04 11.91 11.95
CA GLY A 95 26.82 10.75 11.49
C GLY A 95 27.40 9.88 12.63
N ALA A 96 27.04 10.15 13.89
CA ALA A 96 27.65 9.51 15.06
C ALA A 96 26.91 8.24 15.51
N LEU A 97 25.72 7.98 14.97
CA LEU A 97 24.94 6.78 15.27
C LEU A 97 25.51 5.57 14.52
N GLN A 98 25.95 4.53 15.24
CA GLN A 98 26.65 3.38 14.65
C GLN A 98 25.95 2.03 14.90
N ASP A 99 25.09 1.95 15.92
CA ASP A 99 24.27 0.75 16.14
C ASP A 99 23.35 0.51 14.93
N PRO A 100 23.47 -0.63 14.22
CA PRO A 100 22.73 -0.83 12.97
C PRO A 100 21.21 -0.82 13.12
N LEU A 101 20.68 -1.27 14.26
CA LEU A 101 19.24 -1.27 14.50
C LEU A 101 18.74 0.16 14.74
N LEU A 102 19.44 0.94 15.55
CA LEU A 102 19.10 2.35 15.78
C LEU A 102 19.21 3.18 14.50
N VAL A 103 20.22 2.92 13.67
CA VAL A 103 20.36 3.57 12.35
C VAL A 103 19.14 3.26 11.49
N ARG A 104 18.71 2.00 11.42
CA ARG A 104 17.54 1.63 10.64
C ARG A 104 16.25 2.24 11.19
N GLN A 105 16.07 2.25 12.52
CA GLN A 105 14.91 2.88 13.16
C GLN A 105 14.88 4.40 12.90
N LEU A 106 16.03 5.06 12.95
CA LEU A 106 16.18 6.47 12.60
C LEU A 106 15.75 6.74 11.16
N GLU A 107 16.21 5.93 10.20
CA GLU A 107 15.83 6.09 8.79
C GLU A 107 14.32 5.98 8.60
N VAL A 108 13.72 4.90 9.11
CA VAL A 108 12.27 4.66 8.98
C VAL A 108 11.45 5.79 9.60
N LEU A 109 11.83 6.24 10.80
CA LEU A 109 11.14 7.36 11.46
C LEU A 109 11.37 8.67 10.71
N TYR A 110 12.60 8.95 10.29
CA TYR A 110 12.92 10.17 9.54
C TYR A 110 12.08 10.28 8.27
N ASP A 111 11.96 9.20 7.48
CA ASP A 111 11.21 9.19 6.23
C ASP A 111 9.69 9.31 6.48
N ALA A 112 9.17 8.65 7.53
CA ALA A 112 7.77 8.77 7.94
C ALA A 112 7.38 10.21 8.32
N TYR A 113 8.30 10.94 8.97
CA TYR A 113 8.10 12.35 9.30
C TYR A 113 8.29 13.27 8.08
N LEU A 114 9.32 13.03 7.25
CA LEU A 114 9.70 13.89 6.12
C LEU A 114 8.54 14.14 5.15
N GLY A 115 7.78 13.10 4.82
CA GLY A 115 6.62 13.20 3.92
C GLY A 115 5.50 14.14 4.39
N ASN A 116 5.55 14.57 5.66
CA ASN A 116 4.55 15.40 6.31
C ASN A 116 5.11 16.77 6.75
N GLN A 117 6.34 17.12 6.39
CA GLN A 117 6.97 18.41 6.74
C GLN A 117 6.58 19.55 5.77
N VAL A 118 5.27 19.75 5.61
CA VAL A 118 4.68 20.84 4.82
C VAL A 118 3.53 21.50 5.58
N ASP A 119 3.01 22.60 5.05
CA ASP A 119 1.81 23.24 5.58
C ASP A 119 0.68 22.22 5.80
N THR A 120 0.12 22.20 7.02
CA THR A 120 -0.90 21.22 7.43
C THR A 120 -2.20 21.39 6.64
N GLY A 121 -2.47 22.58 6.10
CA GLY A 121 -3.57 22.82 5.16
C GLY A 121 -3.41 22.06 3.86
N LEU A 122 -2.19 21.90 3.34
CA LEU A 122 -1.92 21.09 2.15
C LEU A 122 -2.17 19.60 2.40
N ILE A 123 -1.78 19.11 3.58
CA ILE A 123 -2.01 17.72 4.01
C ILE A 123 -3.51 17.47 4.16
N ALA A 124 -4.22 18.35 4.87
CA ALA A 124 -5.67 18.25 5.05
C ALA A 124 -6.43 18.30 3.71
N ALA A 125 -6.00 19.15 2.77
CA ALA A 125 -6.57 19.19 1.43
C ALA A 125 -6.37 17.86 0.67
N LYS A 126 -5.16 17.29 0.70
CA LYS A 126 -4.86 15.99 0.10
C LYS A 126 -5.77 14.89 0.65
N LEU A 127 -5.88 14.79 1.99
CA LEU A 127 -6.72 13.79 2.65
C LEU A 127 -8.20 13.91 2.24
N ARG A 128 -8.76 15.13 2.24
CA ARG A 128 -10.15 15.35 1.80
C ARG A 128 -10.39 14.91 0.35
N MET A 129 -9.43 15.16 -0.54
CA MET A 129 -9.52 14.74 -1.94
C MET A 129 -9.48 13.22 -2.08
N GLU A 130 -8.59 12.55 -1.34
CA GLU A 130 -8.50 11.09 -1.28
C GLU A 130 -9.80 10.46 -0.77
N THR A 131 -10.35 10.98 0.34
CA THR A 131 -11.63 10.54 0.90
C THR A 131 -12.79 10.74 -0.09
N ALA A 132 -12.86 11.88 -0.77
CA ALA A 132 -13.92 12.17 -1.74
C ALA A 132 -13.89 11.20 -2.95
N ILE A 133 -12.68 10.90 -3.47
CA ILE A 133 -12.51 9.93 -4.56
C ILE A 133 -12.91 8.54 -4.09
N ASN A 134 -12.45 8.11 -2.90
CA ASN A 134 -12.81 6.80 -2.35
C ASN A 134 -14.33 6.64 -2.19
N LYS A 135 -15.01 7.68 -1.68
CA LYS A 135 -16.47 7.69 -1.56
C LYS A 135 -17.18 7.54 -2.90
N LYS A 136 -16.65 8.13 -3.98
CA LYS A 136 -17.21 7.96 -5.32
C LYS A 136 -17.08 6.53 -5.82
N TYR A 137 -15.93 5.87 -5.62
CA TYR A 137 -15.75 4.48 -5.99
C TYR A 137 -16.68 3.53 -5.21
N LEU A 138 -16.73 3.66 -3.87
CA LEU A 138 -17.55 2.79 -3.02
C LEU A 138 -19.06 2.85 -3.36
N ASN A 139 -19.56 4.04 -3.69
CA ASN A 139 -20.97 4.27 -3.98
C ASN A 139 -21.35 4.10 -5.46
N PHE A 140 -20.37 3.91 -6.35
CA PHE A 140 -20.67 3.75 -7.75
C PHE A 140 -21.40 2.42 -7.99
N ARG A 141 -22.42 2.47 -8.84
CA ARG A 141 -23.12 1.29 -9.36
C ARG A 141 -23.16 1.38 -10.86
N ALA A 142 -22.80 0.29 -11.54
CA ALA A 142 -22.84 0.24 -12.99
C ALA A 142 -24.30 0.27 -13.44
N ASN A 143 -24.69 1.26 -14.25
CA ASN A 143 -26.03 1.31 -14.83
C ASN A 143 -26.06 0.49 -16.13
N VAL A 144 -26.63 -0.71 -16.06
CA VAL A 144 -26.78 -1.65 -17.17
C VAL A 144 -28.24 -1.59 -17.64
N ASN A 145 -28.48 -0.91 -18.76
CA ASN A 145 -29.82 -0.79 -19.36
C ASN A 145 -30.92 -0.29 -18.38
N GLY A 146 -30.59 0.71 -17.55
CA GLY A 146 -31.51 1.31 -16.58
C GLY A 146 -31.56 0.58 -15.23
N LYS A 147 -30.76 -0.46 -15.02
CA LYS A 147 -30.65 -1.18 -13.75
C LYS A 147 -29.27 -0.98 -13.13
N GLU A 148 -29.24 -0.73 -11.83
CA GLU A 148 -27.99 -0.64 -11.08
C GLU A 148 -27.46 -2.02 -10.74
N PHE A 149 -26.20 -2.28 -11.08
CA PHE A 149 -25.48 -3.50 -10.75
C PHE A 149 -24.46 -3.22 -9.65
N SER A 150 -24.36 -4.15 -8.70
CA SER A 150 -23.22 -4.23 -7.79
C SER A 150 -21.99 -4.77 -8.53
N ASP A 151 -20.83 -4.59 -7.91
CA ASP A 151 -19.56 -5.12 -8.42
C ASP A 151 -19.59 -6.64 -8.60
N ASN A 152 -20.16 -7.39 -7.64
CA ASN A 152 -20.33 -8.83 -7.73
C ASN A 152 -21.25 -9.24 -8.90
N GLN A 153 -22.29 -8.46 -9.18
CA GLN A 153 -23.18 -8.73 -10.33
C GLN A 153 -22.47 -8.44 -11.67
N VAL A 154 -21.64 -7.41 -11.73
CA VAL A 154 -20.80 -7.14 -12.90
C VAL A 154 -19.84 -8.31 -13.13
N ASP A 155 -19.12 -8.75 -12.09
CA ASP A 155 -18.17 -9.85 -12.19
C ASP A 155 -18.85 -11.19 -12.55
N ASP A 156 -20.01 -11.48 -11.97
CA ASP A 156 -20.81 -12.66 -12.29
C ASP A 156 -21.18 -12.71 -13.78
N VAL A 157 -21.70 -11.60 -14.32
CA VAL A 157 -22.06 -11.54 -15.75
C VAL A 157 -20.82 -11.66 -16.63
N LEU A 158 -19.72 -10.99 -16.29
CA LEU A 158 -18.48 -11.07 -17.07
C LEU A 158 -17.90 -12.49 -17.08
N ARG A 159 -17.98 -13.21 -15.96
CA ARG A 159 -17.48 -14.58 -15.83
C ARG A 159 -18.35 -15.59 -16.58
N ASN A 160 -19.67 -15.45 -16.48
CA ASN A 160 -20.62 -16.50 -16.83
C ASN A 160 -21.38 -16.29 -18.16
N SER A 161 -21.52 -15.04 -18.63
CA SER A 161 -22.26 -14.79 -19.87
C SER A 161 -21.49 -15.23 -21.12
N LYS A 162 -22.23 -15.78 -22.08
CA LYS A 162 -21.74 -16.12 -23.44
C LYS A 162 -22.20 -15.12 -24.50
N ASN A 163 -22.92 -14.07 -24.10
CA ASN A 163 -23.45 -13.07 -25.01
C ASN A 163 -22.51 -11.87 -25.07
N THR A 164 -21.79 -11.74 -26.20
CA THR A 164 -20.86 -10.63 -26.44
C THR A 164 -21.49 -9.25 -26.27
N ALA A 165 -22.75 -9.06 -26.67
CA ALA A 165 -23.41 -7.75 -26.53
C ALA A 165 -23.69 -7.43 -25.05
N GLU A 166 -24.13 -8.41 -24.27
CA GLU A 166 -24.35 -8.27 -22.83
C GLU A 166 -23.05 -7.99 -22.09
N LEU A 167 -22.01 -8.78 -22.35
CA LEU A 167 -20.67 -8.59 -21.78
C LEU A 167 -20.15 -7.17 -22.04
N LYS A 168 -20.26 -6.72 -23.30
CA LYS A 168 -19.84 -5.38 -23.70
C LYS A 168 -20.61 -4.30 -22.94
N THR A 169 -21.94 -4.38 -22.90
CA THR A 169 -22.77 -3.40 -22.19
C THR A 169 -22.40 -3.35 -20.71
N VAL A 170 -22.29 -4.49 -20.04
CA VAL A 170 -21.94 -4.54 -18.62
C VAL A 170 -20.55 -3.96 -18.36
N TRP A 171 -19.56 -4.34 -19.16
CA TRP A 171 -18.20 -3.84 -19.02
C TRP A 171 -18.12 -2.31 -19.23
N GLU A 172 -18.73 -1.80 -20.29
CA GLU A 172 -18.74 -0.36 -20.62
C GLU A 172 -19.51 0.47 -19.58
N SER A 173 -20.62 -0.06 -19.05
CA SER A 173 -21.36 0.53 -17.94
C SER A 173 -20.49 0.65 -16.69
N HIS A 174 -19.70 -0.38 -16.38
CA HIS A 174 -18.76 -0.33 -15.27
C HIS A 174 -17.65 0.72 -15.49
N LYS A 175 -17.20 0.95 -16.73
CA LYS A 175 -16.20 1.99 -17.03
C LYS A 175 -16.72 3.43 -16.92
N GLN A 176 -18.03 3.65 -16.75
CA GLN A 176 -18.59 4.99 -16.55
C GLN A 176 -18.15 5.65 -15.23
N ILE A 177 -17.53 4.92 -14.30
CA ILE A 177 -16.85 5.53 -13.15
C ILE A 177 -15.71 6.46 -13.59
N GLY A 178 -15.03 6.16 -14.71
CA GLY A 178 -13.88 6.92 -15.20
C GLY A 178 -14.17 8.42 -15.31
N PRO A 179 -15.15 8.84 -16.13
CA PRO A 179 -15.57 10.24 -16.22
C PRO A 179 -15.98 10.90 -14.89
N VAL A 180 -16.54 10.13 -13.95
CA VAL A 180 -17.00 10.63 -12.63
C VAL A 180 -15.84 11.02 -11.72
N VAL A 181 -14.69 10.34 -11.84
CA VAL A 181 -13.51 10.54 -10.98
C VAL A 181 -12.33 11.21 -11.68
N ALA A 182 -12.32 11.28 -13.02
CA ALA A 182 -11.17 11.72 -13.79
C ALA A 182 -10.62 13.10 -13.35
N GLN A 183 -11.49 14.09 -13.18
CA GLN A 183 -11.07 15.44 -12.79
C GLN A 183 -10.56 15.49 -11.35
N ASP A 184 -11.16 14.72 -10.44
CA ASP A 184 -10.72 14.64 -9.06
C ASP A 184 -9.33 14.00 -8.96
N ILE A 185 -9.08 12.93 -9.71
CA ILE A 185 -7.77 12.27 -9.77
C ILE A 185 -6.72 13.24 -10.31
N ILE A 186 -7.01 13.98 -11.39
CA ILE A 186 -6.10 14.99 -11.94
C ILE A 186 -5.79 16.07 -10.89
N ALA A 187 -6.81 16.54 -10.16
CA ALA A 187 -6.63 17.50 -9.10
C ALA A 187 -5.76 16.93 -7.96
N LEU A 188 -5.99 15.68 -7.55
CA LEU A 188 -5.22 15.01 -6.50
C LEU A 188 -3.75 14.85 -6.92
N VAL A 189 -3.48 14.45 -8.17
CA VAL A 189 -2.12 14.35 -8.71
C VAL A 189 -1.41 15.71 -8.63
N LYS A 190 -2.08 16.81 -8.98
CA LYS A 190 -1.52 18.17 -8.86
C LYS A 190 -1.21 18.53 -7.41
N GLN A 191 -2.11 18.23 -6.47
CA GLN A 191 -1.92 18.49 -5.04
C GLN A 191 -0.76 17.68 -4.46
N ARG A 192 -0.71 16.38 -4.77
CA ARG A 192 0.37 15.47 -4.37
C ARG A 192 1.72 15.92 -4.91
N ASN A 193 1.80 16.33 -6.18
CA ASN A 193 3.03 16.85 -6.77
C ASN A 193 3.43 18.23 -6.22
N LEU A 194 2.48 19.06 -5.80
CA LEU A 194 2.79 20.31 -5.10
C LEU A 194 3.49 20.04 -3.75
N ILE A 195 2.99 19.08 -2.98
CA ILE A 195 3.59 18.64 -1.71
C ILE A 195 5.00 18.10 -1.96
N ALA A 196 5.15 17.18 -2.92
CA ALA A 196 6.44 16.57 -3.24
C ALA A 196 7.51 17.61 -3.61
N ARG A 197 7.18 18.59 -4.46
CA ARG A 197 8.10 19.68 -4.83
C ARG A 197 8.47 20.57 -3.66
N LYS A 198 7.54 20.83 -2.72
CA LYS A 198 7.85 21.60 -1.50
C LYS A 198 8.85 20.88 -0.59
N LEU A 199 8.86 19.55 -0.63
CA LEU A 199 9.77 18.69 0.10
C LEU A 199 11.08 18.39 -0.65
N GLY A 200 11.27 18.97 -1.85
CA GLY A 200 12.49 18.80 -2.64
C GLY A 200 12.53 17.60 -3.58
N PHE A 201 11.41 16.89 -3.77
CA PHE A 201 11.29 15.78 -4.71
C PHE A 201 10.77 16.25 -6.08
N GLY A 202 11.07 15.52 -7.15
CA GLY A 202 10.62 15.85 -8.50
C GLY A 202 9.11 15.70 -8.67
N ASN A 203 8.53 14.64 -8.10
CA ASN A 203 7.10 14.38 -8.10
C ASN A 203 6.69 13.44 -6.95
N TYR A 204 5.39 13.21 -6.79
CA TYR A 204 4.86 12.39 -5.71
C TYR A 204 5.21 10.90 -5.85
N HIS A 205 5.35 10.40 -7.07
CA HIS A 205 5.75 9.00 -7.30
C HIS A 205 7.18 8.75 -6.81
N GLU A 206 8.12 9.61 -7.21
CA GLU A 206 9.51 9.59 -6.70
C GLU A 206 9.54 9.70 -5.18
N MET A 207 8.83 10.68 -4.61
CA MET A 207 8.77 10.87 -3.16
C MET A 207 8.22 9.63 -2.45
N SER A 208 7.12 9.05 -2.94
CA SER A 208 6.48 7.89 -2.30
C SER A 208 7.40 6.67 -2.26
N LEU A 209 8.15 6.42 -3.34
CA LEU A 209 9.10 5.31 -3.40
C LEU A 209 10.29 5.55 -2.48
N LYS A 210 10.92 6.73 -2.56
CA LYS A 210 12.08 7.06 -1.72
C LYS A 210 11.77 7.02 -0.24
N LEU A 211 10.63 7.59 0.18
CA LEU A 211 10.19 7.55 1.58
C LEU A 211 9.76 6.15 2.05
N SER A 212 9.60 5.19 1.13
CA SER A 212 9.39 3.77 1.44
C SER A 212 10.70 2.97 1.40
N GLY A 213 11.85 3.63 1.26
CA GLY A 213 13.17 3.01 1.17
C GLY A 213 13.45 2.34 -0.19
N GLN A 214 12.84 2.83 -1.27
CA GLN A 214 12.99 2.29 -2.62
C GLN A 214 13.58 3.34 -3.56
N GLU A 215 14.55 2.94 -4.38
CA GLU A 215 15.07 3.78 -5.47
C GLU A 215 14.23 3.59 -6.74
N PRO A 216 13.62 4.65 -7.30
CA PRO A 216 12.71 4.53 -8.45
C PRO A 216 13.32 3.87 -9.68
N ASP A 217 14.60 4.15 -9.96
CA ASP A 217 15.30 3.60 -11.11
C ASP A 217 15.55 2.09 -10.94
N GLU A 218 15.86 1.65 -9.71
CA GLU A 218 16.03 0.23 -9.40
C GLU A 218 14.69 -0.52 -9.52
N VAL A 219 13.61 0.05 -8.98
CA VAL A 219 12.26 -0.52 -9.11
C VAL A 219 11.88 -0.69 -10.58
N THR A 220 12.12 0.34 -11.39
CA THR A 220 11.83 0.30 -12.84
C THR A 220 12.67 -0.77 -13.54
N ALA A 221 13.97 -0.83 -13.25
CA ALA A 221 14.86 -1.82 -13.85
C ALA A 221 14.43 -3.27 -13.54
N VAL A 222 13.98 -3.55 -12.31
CA VAL A 222 13.46 -4.88 -11.93
C VAL A 222 12.20 -5.21 -12.72
N PHE A 223 11.26 -4.27 -12.89
CA PHE A 223 10.05 -4.51 -13.68
C PHE A 223 10.35 -4.69 -15.17
N ASP A 224 11.27 -3.93 -15.73
CA ASP A 224 11.70 -4.07 -17.13
C ASP A 224 12.38 -5.43 -17.36
N GLU A 225 13.21 -5.90 -16.42
CA GLU A 225 13.80 -7.24 -16.49
C GLU A 225 12.72 -8.33 -16.44
N LEU A 226 11.76 -8.22 -15.53
CA LEU A 226 10.64 -9.16 -15.42
C LEU A 226 9.77 -9.19 -16.69
N ASP A 227 9.46 -8.04 -17.28
CA ASP A 227 8.72 -7.96 -18.55
C ASP A 227 9.51 -8.66 -19.66
N ASN A 228 10.80 -8.37 -19.80
CA ASN A 228 11.65 -9.00 -20.81
C ASN A 228 11.73 -10.53 -20.66
N LEU A 229 11.87 -11.03 -19.44
CA LEU A 229 11.96 -12.46 -19.15
C LEU A 229 10.63 -13.20 -19.38
N THR A 230 9.49 -12.52 -19.25
CA THR A 230 8.17 -13.15 -19.32
C THR A 230 7.41 -12.87 -20.60
N SER A 231 7.82 -11.87 -21.40
CA SER A 231 7.08 -11.36 -22.57
C SER A 231 6.72 -12.45 -23.59
N GLU A 232 7.67 -13.31 -23.96
CA GLU A 232 7.42 -14.36 -24.95
C GLU A 232 6.48 -15.45 -24.44
N ASN A 233 6.64 -15.84 -23.16
CA ASN A 233 5.75 -16.80 -22.52
C ASN A 233 4.33 -16.22 -22.39
N TYR A 234 4.20 -14.95 -22.01
CA TYR A 234 2.92 -14.25 -21.98
C TYR A 234 2.27 -14.19 -23.35
N LYS A 235 3.01 -13.83 -24.41
CA LYS A 235 2.47 -13.80 -25.78
C LYS A 235 1.97 -15.17 -26.23
N SER A 236 2.67 -16.24 -25.88
CA SER A 236 2.22 -17.60 -26.18
C SER A 236 0.92 -17.93 -25.43
N LEU A 237 0.90 -17.73 -24.11
CA LEU A 237 -0.29 -17.97 -23.29
C LEU A 237 -1.48 -17.12 -23.73
N LYS A 238 -1.24 -15.86 -24.10
CA LYS A 238 -2.28 -14.95 -24.59
C LYS A 238 -2.91 -15.45 -25.89
N LYS A 239 -2.12 -16.04 -26.81
CA LYS A 239 -2.68 -16.69 -28.01
C LYS A 239 -3.59 -17.86 -27.66
N ASP A 240 -3.24 -18.65 -26.66
CA ASP A 240 -4.06 -19.77 -26.20
C ASP A 240 -5.38 -19.27 -25.57
N ILE A 241 -5.29 -18.24 -24.73
CA ILE A 241 -6.45 -17.55 -24.15
C ILE A 241 -7.36 -17.00 -25.26
N ASP A 242 -6.79 -16.33 -26.26
CA ASP A 242 -7.55 -15.73 -27.36
C ASP A 242 -8.22 -16.78 -28.23
N ALA A 243 -7.51 -17.85 -28.58
CA ALA A 243 -8.09 -18.97 -29.32
C ALA A 243 -9.24 -19.63 -28.54
N TYR A 244 -9.09 -19.78 -27.22
CA TYR A 244 -10.13 -20.32 -26.36
C TYR A 244 -11.40 -19.44 -26.38
N PHE A 245 -11.27 -18.14 -26.10
CA PHE A 245 -12.43 -17.25 -26.03
C PHE A 245 -13.04 -16.93 -27.38
N ALA A 246 -12.25 -16.82 -28.44
CA ALA A 246 -12.76 -16.69 -29.81
C ALA A 246 -13.73 -17.84 -30.15
N ARG A 247 -13.39 -19.07 -29.77
CA ARG A 247 -14.27 -20.24 -29.93
C ARG A 247 -15.52 -20.17 -29.05
N ILE A 248 -15.39 -19.76 -27.79
CA ILE A 248 -16.52 -19.66 -26.84
C ILE A 248 -17.55 -18.64 -27.32
N TYR A 249 -17.10 -17.47 -27.76
CA TYR A 249 -17.95 -16.36 -28.21
C TYR A 249 -18.27 -16.40 -29.71
N ARG A 250 -17.69 -17.35 -30.46
CA ARG A 250 -17.89 -17.53 -31.91
C ARG A 250 -17.54 -16.27 -32.71
N VAL A 251 -16.45 -15.62 -32.31
CA VAL A 251 -15.86 -14.45 -32.98
C VAL A 251 -14.46 -14.80 -33.46
N LYS A 252 -13.86 -13.96 -34.30
CA LYS A 252 -12.44 -14.12 -34.63
C LYS A 252 -11.57 -13.60 -33.48
N PRO A 253 -10.33 -14.09 -33.30
CA PRO A 253 -9.42 -13.57 -32.28
C PRO A 253 -9.24 -12.04 -32.33
N GLU A 254 -9.17 -11.46 -33.53
CA GLU A 254 -9.05 -10.02 -33.75
C GLU A 254 -10.31 -9.22 -33.34
N ASP A 255 -11.46 -9.87 -33.19
CA ASP A 255 -12.73 -9.26 -32.78
C ASP A 255 -12.96 -9.35 -31.26
N LEU A 256 -12.02 -9.94 -30.51
CA LEU A 256 -12.11 -10.03 -29.04
C LEU A 256 -11.91 -8.65 -28.39
N GLY A 257 -12.98 -8.11 -27.81
CA GLY A 257 -12.93 -6.96 -26.90
C GLY A 257 -12.51 -7.32 -25.46
N PRO A 258 -12.18 -6.30 -24.64
CA PRO A 258 -11.75 -6.48 -23.24
C PRO A 258 -12.80 -7.13 -22.34
N TRP A 259 -14.08 -7.07 -22.70
CA TRP A 259 -15.18 -7.69 -21.96
C TRP A 259 -15.26 -9.22 -22.10
N HIS A 260 -14.48 -9.83 -23.00
CA HIS A 260 -14.48 -11.29 -23.18
C HIS A 260 -13.59 -12.06 -22.20
N TYR A 261 -12.79 -11.36 -21.38
CA TYR A 261 -11.76 -12.00 -20.55
C TYR A 261 -12.18 -12.21 -19.08
N GLN A 262 -13.49 -12.37 -18.82
CA GLN A 262 -14.07 -12.75 -17.53
C GLN A 262 -13.79 -11.86 -16.31
N ASN A 263 -13.11 -10.72 -16.49
CA ASN A 263 -12.73 -9.81 -15.41
C ASN A 263 -12.83 -8.35 -15.88
N ARG A 264 -13.25 -7.43 -15.00
CA ARG A 264 -13.40 -6.01 -15.30
C ARG A 264 -12.12 -5.33 -15.78
N TYR A 265 -10.96 -5.84 -15.41
CA TYR A 265 -9.65 -5.24 -15.67
C TYR A 265 -8.65 -6.19 -16.34
N PHE A 266 -9.00 -7.46 -16.52
CA PHE A 266 -8.09 -8.51 -16.98
C PHE A 266 -6.82 -8.60 -16.11
N GLN A 267 -6.99 -8.48 -14.79
CA GLN A 267 -5.91 -8.55 -13.80
C GLN A 267 -5.65 -9.97 -13.28
N GLU A 268 -6.55 -10.90 -13.59
CA GLU A 268 -6.47 -12.31 -13.20
C GLU A 268 -6.50 -13.18 -14.43
N ALA A 269 -5.81 -14.33 -14.37
CA ALA A 269 -5.84 -15.30 -15.45
C ALA A 269 -7.25 -15.88 -15.60
N PRO A 270 -7.82 -15.90 -16.82
CA PRO A 270 -9.16 -16.44 -17.05
C PRO A 270 -9.19 -17.97 -16.94
N GLU A 271 -10.36 -18.51 -16.68
CA GLU A 271 -10.59 -19.95 -16.54
C GLU A 271 -10.66 -20.62 -17.92
N ILE A 272 -9.49 -20.89 -18.52
CA ILE A 272 -9.37 -21.55 -19.83
C ILE A 272 -9.06 -23.05 -19.75
N TYR A 273 -8.79 -23.56 -18.53
CA TYR A 273 -8.44 -24.96 -18.30
C TYR A 273 -9.56 -25.68 -17.52
N PRO A 274 -9.88 -26.95 -17.85
CA PRO A 274 -10.92 -27.72 -17.19
C PRO A 274 -10.42 -28.31 -15.86
N VAL A 275 -9.93 -27.47 -14.95
CA VAL A 275 -9.46 -27.88 -13.62
C VAL A 275 -10.49 -27.47 -12.58
N ASP A 276 -11.16 -28.45 -12.00
CA ASP A 276 -12.06 -28.27 -10.86
C ASP A 276 -11.32 -28.67 -9.58
N LEU A 277 -10.89 -27.65 -8.83
CA LEU A 277 -10.31 -27.82 -7.50
C LEU A 277 -11.39 -27.86 -6.40
N ASP A 278 -12.57 -27.29 -6.65
CA ASP A 278 -13.67 -27.19 -5.68
C ASP A 278 -14.11 -28.56 -5.20
N LYS A 279 -14.08 -29.58 -6.07
CA LYS A 279 -14.36 -30.98 -5.69
C LYS A 279 -13.54 -31.50 -4.49
N TYR A 280 -12.38 -30.91 -4.19
CA TYR A 280 -11.55 -31.29 -3.04
C TYR A 280 -11.93 -30.52 -1.76
N TYR A 281 -12.56 -29.37 -1.89
CA TYR A 281 -12.78 -28.42 -0.79
C TYR A 281 -14.27 -28.20 -0.46
N GLU A 282 -15.20 -28.53 -1.36
CA GLU A 282 -16.64 -28.22 -1.23
C GLU A 282 -17.29 -28.73 0.07
N LYS A 283 -16.76 -29.81 0.67
CA LYS A 283 -17.24 -30.43 1.91
C LYS A 283 -16.34 -30.17 3.11
N GLN A 284 -15.29 -29.38 2.94
CA GLN A 284 -14.31 -29.11 3.97
C GLN A 284 -14.62 -27.78 4.65
N ASP A 285 -14.21 -27.67 5.92
CA ASP A 285 -14.22 -26.40 6.63
C ASP A 285 -12.90 -25.67 6.34
N PRO A 286 -12.92 -24.56 5.57
CA PRO A 286 -11.71 -23.85 5.19
C PRO A 286 -10.96 -23.30 6.41
N VAL A 287 -11.66 -22.95 7.49
CA VAL A 287 -11.04 -22.41 8.71
C VAL A 287 -10.24 -23.50 9.42
N ARG A 288 -10.79 -24.72 9.51
CA ARG A 288 -10.08 -25.87 10.08
C ARG A 288 -8.89 -26.29 9.23
N LEU A 289 -9.04 -26.30 7.90
CA LEU A 289 -7.93 -26.61 7.00
C LEU A 289 -6.78 -25.62 7.17
N ALA A 290 -7.08 -24.32 7.23
CA ALA A 290 -6.08 -23.29 7.46
C ALA A 290 -5.39 -23.47 8.82
N ALA A 291 -6.15 -23.66 9.91
CA ALA A 291 -5.59 -23.90 11.24
C ALA A 291 -4.63 -25.10 11.26
N ALA A 292 -5.06 -26.24 10.70
CA ALA A 292 -4.25 -27.44 10.64
C ALA A 292 -2.96 -27.27 9.81
N PHE A 293 -3.03 -26.55 8.69
CA PHE A 293 -1.86 -26.26 7.87
C PHE A 293 -0.83 -25.43 8.65
N TYR A 294 -1.28 -24.33 9.27
CA TYR A 294 -0.42 -23.41 9.99
C TYR A 294 0.19 -24.03 11.25
N ASP A 295 -0.58 -24.81 12.01
CA ASP A 295 -0.06 -25.62 13.11
C ASP A 295 0.99 -26.64 12.62
N GLY A 296 0.75 -27.27 11.47
CA GLY A 296 1.66 -28.23 10.86
C GLY A 296 3.04 -27.67 10.49
N ILE A 297 3.14 -26.35 10.28
CA ILE A 297 4.41 -25.64 10.06
C ILE A 297 4.90 -24.86 11.28
N GLY A 298 4.28 -25.07 12.45
CA GLY A 298 4.70 -24.47 13.72
C GLY A 298 4.26 -23.01 13.92
N LEU A 299 3.24 -22.55 13.18
CA LEU A 299 2.69 -21.19 13.30
C LEU A 299 1.25 -21.27 13.83
N ASN A 300 1.04 -21.31 15.14
CA ASN A 300 -0.34 -21.35 15.66
C ASN A 300 -1.09 -20.03 15.38
N VAL A 301 -2.27 -20.14 14.75
CA VAL A 301 -3.08 -18.99 14.29
C VAL A 301 -4.41 -18.84 15.05
N ASP A 302 -4.65 -19.63 16.09
CA ASP A 302 -5.96 -19.70 16.77
C ASP A 302 -6.43 -18.33 17.28
N ALA A 303 -5.51 -17.55 17.85
CA ALA A 303 -5.82 -16.22 18.37
C ALA A 303 -6.24 -15.22 17.28
N ILE A 304 -5.74 -15.39 16.06
CA ILE A 304 -6.11 -14.57 14.89
C ILE A 304 -7.47 -15.03 14.37
N LEU A 305 -7.66 -16.33 14.18
CA LEU A 305 -8.92 -16.91 13.70
C LEU A 305 -10.08 -16.56 14.62
N ALA A 306 -9.89 -16.64 15.95
CA ALA A 306 -10.91 -16.30 16.93
C ALA A 306 -11.37 -14.84 16.91
N LYS A 307 -10.59 -13.93 16.30
CA LYS A 307 -10.88 -12.50 16.19
C LYS A 307 -11.17 -12.06 14.74
N SER A 308 -11.17 -12.99 13.80
CA SER A 308 -11.37 -12.71 12.38
C SER A 308 -12.86 -12.63 12.05
N ASP A 309 -13.21 -11.76 11.11
CA ASP A 309 -14.52 -11.72 10.48
C ASP A 309 -14.44 -12.42 9.13
N LEU A 310 -14.88 -13.68 9.07
CA LEU A 310 -14.58 -14.59 7.95
C LEU A 310 -15.74 -14.78 6.97
N TYR A 311 -16.92 -14.29 7.31
CA TYR A 311 -18.15 -14.57 6.57
C TYR A 311 -18.95 -13.30 6.32
N GLU A 312 -19.67 -13.29 5.20
CA GLU A 312 -20.51 -12.17 4.78
C GLU A 312 -21.55 -11.81 5.85
N LYS A 313 -21.83 -10.50 5.97
CA LYS A 313 -22.82 -9.95 6.89
C LYS A 313 -23.80 -9.06 6.15
N PRO A 314 -25.08 -9.02 6.56
CA PRO A 314 -26.05 -8.12 5.96
C PRO A 314 -25.54 -6.67 5.93
N GLY A 315 -25.45 -6.07 4.73
CA GLY A 315 -24.97 -4.69 4.54
C GLY A 315 -23.49 -4.55 4.18
N LYS A 316 -22.75 -5.65 4.05
CA LYS A 316 -21.34 -5.72 3.63
C LYS A 316 -21.12 -6.78 2.57
#